data_AF-A0A7X8CSE8-F1
#
_entry.id   AF-A0A7X8CSE8-F1
#
_cell.length_a   1.000
_cell.length_b   1.000
_cell.length_c   1.000
_cell.angle_alpha   90.00
_cell.angle_beta   90.00
_cell.angle_gamma   90.00
#
_symmetry.space_group_name_H-M   'P 1'
#
loop_
_entity.id
_entity.type
_entity.pdbx_description
1 polymer ?
#
loop_
_entity_poly.entity_id
_entity_poly.type
_entity_poly.pdbx_seq_one_letter_code
_entity_poly.pdbx_strand_id
1 'polypeptide(L)'
;MSKKTKIFAPIAAAGLIILFAACTKNPEIAGGAPMIPDDGSALYSLLTKECDFSAVLTDDEIAGLLHMREEEKLARDIYLGFSKIYDVPVFSNIAASEEKHMAAVLFLIEGYGLTDPVAGKEVGEFTDAFQELYVDLLAKGILSLEQAYEVGVTIEEQDIEDLQKCIEETKVTNILNVYSNLLNASENHLKAFKKQF
;
A
#
# COMPACT_ATOMS: atom_id res chain seq x y z
N MET A 1 23.38 54.00 5.59
CA MET A 1 22.32 53.32 6.37
C MET A 1 21.05 53.25 5.55
N SER A 2 20.64 52.07 5.11
CA SER A 2 19.23 51.65 5.00
C SER A 2 19.20 50.19 4.53
N LYS A 3 19.00 49.26 5.47
CA LYS A 3 18.77 47.84 5.16
C LYS A 3 17.32 47.72 4.72
N LYS A 4 17.07 47.38 3.45
CA LYS A 4 15.74 46.98 2.98
C LYS A 4 15.52 45.51 3.34
N THR A 5 14.72 45.28 4.36
CA THR A 5 14.25 43.95 4.76
C THR A 5 13.26 43.44 3.72
N LYS A 6 13.58 42.36 3.00
CA LYS A 6 12.62 41.65 2.16
C LYS A 6 11.84 40.69 3.07
N ILE A 7 10.55 40.96 3.25
CA ILE A 7 9.61 40.08 3.91
C ILE A 7 9.25 38.98 2.91
N PHE A 8 9.69 37.75 3.17
CA PHE A 8 9.18 36.57 2.48
C PHE A 8 7.91 36.12 3.23
N ALA A 9 6.76 36.23 2.58
CA ALA A 9 5.54 35.58 3.03
C ALA A 9 5.66 34.08 2.73
N PRO A 10 5.40 33.19 3.70
CA PRO A 10 5.32 31.77 3.39
C PRO A 10 4.03 31.52 2.62
N ILE A 11 4.15 31.07 1.37
CA ILE A 11 3.05 30.45 0.64
C ILE A 11 2.77 29.15 1.40
N ALA A 12 1.67 29.13 2.15
CA ALA A 12 1.12 27.90 2.68
C ALA A 12 0.78 27.02 1.47
N ALA A 13 1.65 26.05 1.18
CA ALA A 13 1.30 24.94 0.31
C ALA A 13 0.13 24.23 1.00
N ALA A 14 -1.07 24.45 0.48
CA ALA A 14 -2.22 23.64 0.81
C ALA A 14 -1.84 22.22 0.38
N GLY A 15 -1.39 21.43 1.37
CA GLY A 15 -1.16 20.01 1.20
C GLY A 15 -2.44 19.43 0.66
N LEU A 16 -2.39 18.92 -0.56
CA LEU A 16 -3.40 18.01 -1.07
C LEU A 16 -3.30 16.77 -0.17
N ILE A 17 -4.09 16.76 0.90
CA ILE A 17 -4.29 15.59 1.73
C ILE A 17 -4.98 14.60 0.79
N ILE A 18 -4.18 13.71 0.19
CA ILE A 18 -4.70 12.48 -0.36
C ILE A 18 -5.22 11.74 0.87
N LEU A 19 -6.50 11.92 1.14
CA LEU A 19 -7.25 11.11 2.08
C LEU A 19 -7.15 9.69 1.54
N PHE A 20 -6.18 8.93 2.05
CA PHE A 20 -6.35 7.50 2.11
C PHE A 20 -7.67 7.31 2.86
N ALA A 21 -8.72 6.94 2.13
CA ALA A 21 -9.93 6.41 2.72
C ALA A 21 -9.62 5.00 3.25
N ALA A 22 -8.58 4.90 4.08
CA ALA A 22 -8.35 3.76 4.94
C ALA A 22 -9.32 3.96 6.09
N CYS A 23 -10.40 3.19 6.08
CA CYS A 23 -11.26 3.07 7.24
C CYS A 23 -10.38 2.83 8.47
N THR A 24 -10.64 3.55 9.55
CA THR A 24 -10.00 3.25 10.83
C THR A 24 -10.86 2.20 11.54
N LYS A 25 -10.23 1.22 12.20
CA LYS A 25 -10.91 0.43 13.23
C LYS A 25 -11.23 1.39 14.38
N ASN A 26 -12.47 1.86 14.40
CA ASN A 26 -13.18 2.60 15.46
C ASN A 26 -12.37 3.70 16.19
N PRO A 27 -12.77 4.99 16.15
CA PRO A 27 -12.24 5.95 17.12
C PRO A 27 -12.74 5.52 18.49
N GLU A 28 -11.85 5.16 19.41
CA GLU A 28 -12.18 5.18 20.83
C GLU A 28 -12.59 6.61 21.18
N ILE A 29 -13.91 6.87 21.21
CA ILE A 29 -14.46 8.14 21.67
C ILE A 29 -14.33 8.12 23.20
N ALA A 30 -13.14 8.52 23.65
CA ALA A 30 -12.89 8.84 25.04
C ALA A 30 -13.78 10.03 25.44
N GLY A 31 -14.84 9.74 26.21
CA GLY A 31 -15.45 10.68 27.15
C GLY A 31 -16.44 11.69 26.58
N GLY A 32 -17.72 11.45 26.87
CA GLY A 32 -18.75 12.49 26.99
C GLY A 32 -19.37 12.97 25.68
N ALA A 33 -20.34 12.22 25.15
CA ALA A 33 -21.17 12.71 24.07
C ALA A 33 -22.12 13.84 24.56
N PRO A 34 -22.13 15.04 23.94
CA PRO A 34 -23.24 15.95 24.09
C PRO A 34 -24.42 15.41 23.26
N MET A 35 -25.63 15.51 23.79
CA MET A 35 -26.86 15.20 23.04
C MET A 35 -26.95 16.11 21.80
N ILE A 36 -26.94 15.51 20.60
CA ILE A 36 -27.23 16.18 19.34
C ILE A 36 -28.64 15.77 18.87
N PRO A 37 -29.47 16.69 18.33
CA PRO A 37 -30.79 16.37 17.82
C PRO A 37 -30.76 15.48 16.57
N ASP A 38 -31.88 14.77 16.38
CA ASP A 38 -32.14 13.61 15.50
C ASP A 38 -32.15 13.88 13.97
N ASP A 39 -31.31 14.77 13.44
CA ASP A 39 -31.21 15.01 11.98
C ASP A 39 -29.79 14.95 11.38
N GLY A 40 -28.77 14.67 12.20
CA GLY A 40 -27.36 14.56 11.79
C GLY A 40 -26.86 13.18 11.34
N SER A 41 -27.73 12.16 11.30
CA SER A 41 -27.38 10.74 11.07
C SER A 41 -26.58 10.50 9.78
N ALA A 42 -26.94 11.16 8.68
CA ALA A 42 -26.26 10.97 7.39
C ALA A 42 -24.87 11.64 7.35
N LEU A 43 -24.69 12.77 8.03
CA LEU A 43 -23.40 13.47 8.08
C LEU A 43 -22.44 12.78 9.06
N TYR A 44 -22.95 12.27 10.18
CA TYR A 44 -22.17 11.45 11.10
C TYR A 44 -21.76 10.13 10.44
N SER A 45 -22.66 9.44 9.74
CA SER A 45 -22.35 8.23 8.96
C SER A 45 -21.34 8.48 7.83
N LEU A 46 -21.33 9.68 7.22
CA LEU A 46 -20.31 10.08 6.26
C LEU A 46 -18.94 10.32 6.93
N LEU A 47 -18.93 10.85 8.16
CA LEU A 47 -17.74 11.14 8.96
C LEU A 47 -17.20 9.92 9.70
N THR A 48 -18.02 8.89 9.89
CA THR A 48 -17.69 7.61 10.54
C THR A 48 -17.95 6.44 9.61
N LYS A 49 -17.61 6.54 8.31
CA LYS A 49 -17.82 5.44 7.36
C LYS A 49 -16.96 4.24 7.78
N GLU A 50 -17.55 3.38 8.60
CA GLU A 50 -16.99 2.10 8.99
C GLU A 50 -16.92 1.24 7.73
N CYS A 51 -15.82 0.52 7.57
CA CYS A 51 -15.71 -0.46 6.51
C CYS A 51 -16.64 -1.63 6.83
N ASP A 52 -17.44 -2.03 5.85
CA ASP A 52 -18.29 -3.22 5.95
C ASP A 52 -17.46 -4.48 5.76
N PHE A 53 -17.40 -5.31 6.80
CA PHE A 53 -16.74 -6.62 6.82
C PHE A 53 -17.75 -7.77 7.02
N SER A 54 -19.04 -7.54 6.76
CA SER A 54 -20.09 -8.55 6.91
C SER A 54 -20.13 -9.57 5.77
N ALA A 55 -19.45 -9.29 4.65
CA ALA A 55 -19.35 -10.20 3.53
C ALA A 55 -18.62 -11.51 3.92
N VAL A 56 -19.20 -12.64 3.55
CA VAL A 56 -18.52 -13.94 3.62
C VAL A 56 -17.69 -14.09 2.36
N LEU A 57 -16.37 -14.18 2.53
CA LEU A 57 -15.44 -14.29 1.40
C LEU A 57 -15.45 -15.69 0.80
N THR A 58 -15.22 -15.76 -0.51
CA THR A 58 -14.91 -17.03 -1.18
C THR A 58 -13.48 -17.47 -0.88
N ASP A 59 -13.17 -18.74 -1.14
CA ASP A 59 -11.80 -19.27 -0.99
C ASP A 59 -10.81 -18.51 -1.90
N ASP A 60 -11.23 -18.13 -3.11
CA ASP A 60 -10.43 -17.35 -4.05
C ASP A 60 -10.16 -15.92 -3.54
N GLU A 61 -11.14 -15.25 -2.93
CA GLU A 61 -10.96 -13.93 -2.33
C GLU A 61 -10.00 -13.97 -1.13
N ILE A 62 -10.09 -15.02 -0.31
CA ILE A 62 -9.15 -15.25 0.80
C ILE A 62 -7.74 -15.50 0.26
N ALA A 63 -7.60 -16.40 -0.71
CA ALA A 63 -6.31 -16.71 -1.33
C ALA A 63 -5.66 -15.46 -1.94
N GLY A 64 -6.44 -14.64 -2.66
CA GLY A 64 -5.97 -13.37 -3.21
C GLY A 64 -5.49 -12.39 -2.13
N LEU A 65 -6.24 -12.22 -1.03
CA LEU A 65 -5.81 -11.33 0.07
C LEU A 65 -4.48 -11.76 0.68
N LEU A 66 -4.30 -13.06 0.92
CA LEU A 66 -3.08 -13.60 1.51
C LEU A 66 -1.90 -13.52 0.54
N HIS A 67 -2.13 -13.79 -0.75
CA HIS A 67 -1.14 -13.65 -1.82
C HIS A 67 -0.68 -12.20 -1.96
N MET A 68 -1.61 -11.26 -2.16
CA MET A 68 -1.26 -9.83 -2.32
C MET A 68 -0.56 -9.27 -1.09
N ARG A 69 -0.90 -9.73 0.12
CA ARG A 69 -0.19 -9.31 1.34
C ARG A 69 1.29 -9.65 1.31
N GLU A 70 1.61 -10.82 0.78
CA GLU A 70 2.99 -11.30 0.72
C GLU A 70 3.74 -10.75 -0.50
N GLU A 71 3.04 -10.53 -1.62
CA GLU A 71 3.59 -9.90 -2.82
C GLU A 71 3.99 -8.44 -2.58
N GLU A 72 3.16 -7.66 -1.90
CA GLU A 72 3.49 -6.27 -1.51
C GLU A 72 4.69 -6.23 -0.55
N LYS A 73 4.84 -7.26 0.30
CA LYS A 73 6.03 -7.43 1.15
C LYS A 73 7.27 -7.74 0.32
N LEU A 74 7.16 -8.59 -0.70
CA LEU A 74 8.24 -8.94 -1.62
C LEU A 74 8.77 -7.66 -2.30
N ALA A 75 7.87 -6.87 -2.88
CA ALA A 75 8.20 -5.59 -3.52
C ALA A 75 8.92 -4.65 -2.55
N ARG A 76 8.31 -4.40 -1.38
CA ARG A 76 8.89 -3.55 -0.33
C ARG A 76 10.30 -3.99 0.05
N ASP A 77 10.48 -5.27 0.39
CA ASP A 77 11.74 -5.78 0.94
C ASP A 77 12.86 -5.78 -0.11
N ILE A 78 12.54 -6.06 -1.38
CA ILE A 78 13.49 -5.96 -2.49
C ILE A 78 13.91 -4.50 -2.69
N TYR A 79 12.97 -3.56 -2.71
CA TYR A 79 13.28 -2.14 -2.89
C TYR A 79 14.04 -1.54 -1.70
N LEU A 80 13.76 -1.99 -0.47
CA LEU A 80 14.57 -1.68 0.70
C LEU A 80 15.99 -2.26 0.58
N GLY A 81 16.15 -3.45 -0.01
CA GLY A 81 17.45 -4.03 -0.32
C GLY A 81 18.23 -3.17 -1.32
N PHE A 82 17.62 -2.84 -2.45
CA PHE A 82 18.26 -2.06 -3.50
C PHE A 82 18.57 -0.62 -3.09
N SER A 83 17.72 0.04 -2.30
CA SER A 83 18.01 1.40 -1.80
C SER A 83 19.24 1.49 -0.88
N LYS A 84 19.69 0.37 -0.30
CA LYS A 84 20.93 0.29 0.48
C LYS A 84 22.17 0.16 -0.40
N ILE A 85 22.01 -0.33 -1.63
CA ILE A 85 23.09 -0.65 -2.57
C ILE A 85 23.27 0.49 -3.58
N TYR A 86 22.16 1.03 -4.07
CA TYR A 86 22.11 2.02 -5.13
C TYR A 86 21.59 3.36 -4.59
N ASP A 87 22.40 4.41 -4.73
CA ASP A 87 22.06 5.78 -4.31
C ASP A 87 21.15 6.48 -5.34
N VAL A 88 19.96 5.90 -5.55
CA VAL A 88 18.92 6.44 -6.43
C VAL A 88 17.56 6.46 -5.72
N PRO A 89 16.79 7.56 -5.79
CA PRO A 89 15.58 7.70 -4.97
C PRO A 89 14.43 6.75 -5.33
N VAL A 90 14.42 6.17 -6.52
CA VAL A 90 13.29 5.37 -7.03
C VAL A 90 12.96 4.20 -6.09
N PHE A 91 13.97 3.46 -5.64
CA PHE A 91 13.77 2.31 -4.74
C PHE A 91 13.23 2.73 -3.37
N SER A 92 13.80 3.76 -2.74
CA SER A 92 13.33 4.20 -1.41
C SER A 92 11.93 4.82 -1.46
N ASN A 93 11.60 5.53 -2.54
CA ASN A 93 10.29 6.15 -2.70
C ASN A 93 9.20 5.11 -2.93
N ILE A 94 9.46 4.10 -3.75
CA ILE A 94 8.50 3.04 -4.06
C ILE A 94 8.36 2.10 -2.86
N ALA A 95 9.45 1.73 -2.17
CA ALA A 95 9.37 0.96 -0.90
C ALA A 95 8.46 1.62 0.15
N ALA A 96 8.46 2.95 0.24
CA ALA A 96 7.56 3.69 1.14
C ALA A 96 6.09 3.70 0.67
N SER A 97 5.83 3.42 -0.61
CA SER A 97 4.49 3.14 -1.14
C SER A 97 4.06 1.73 -0.75
N GLU A 98 4.92 0.74 -0.94
CA GLU A 98 4.58 -0.68 -0.67
C GLU A 98 4.31 -0.94 0.80
N GLU A 99 4.97 -0.22 1.71
CA GLU A 99 4.61 -0.25 3.13
C GLU A 99 3.13 0.14 3.36
N LYS A 100 2.61 1.10 2.59
CA LYS A 100 1.20 1.52 2.68
C LYS A 100 0.27 0.50 2.03
N HIS A 101 0.69 -0.11 0.93
CA HIS A 101 -0.09 -1.16 0.27
C HIS A 101 -0.22 -2.38 1.18
N MET A 102 0.90 -2.86 1.73
CA MET A 102 0.96 -3.87 2.77
C MET A 102 -0.01 -3.56 3.91
N ALA A 103 0.00 -2.34 4.45
CA ALA A 103 -0.90 -1.95 5.53
C ALA A 103 -2.38 -1.97 5.10
N ALA A 104 -2.69 -1.58 3.86
CA ALA A 104 -4.06 -1.62 3.33
C ALA A 104 -4.58 -3.06 3.19
N VAL A 105 -3.75 -4.00 2.71
CA VAL A 105 -4.13 -5.41 2.62
C VAL A 105 -4.26 -6.04 4.01
N LEU A 106 -3.34 -5.72 4.94
CA LEU A 106 -3.44 -6.18 6.33
C LEU A 106 -4.76 -5.73 6.98
N PHE A 107 -5.17 -4.48 6.73
CA PHE A 107 -6.44 -3.98 7.24
C PHE A 107 -7.64 -4.82 6.78
N LEU A 108 -7.64 -5.29 5.53
CA LEU A 108 -8.67 -6.21 5.03
C LEU A 108 -8.56 -7.59 5.69
N ILE A 109 -7.36 -8.17 5.74
CA ILE A 109 -7.09 -9.48 6.37
C ILE A 109 -7.63 -9.49 7.80
N GLU A 110 -7.26 -8.51 8.63
CA GLU A 110 -7.73 -8.46 10.01
C GLU A 110 -9.22 -8.12 10.11
N GLY A 111 -9.76 -7.32 9.19
CA GLY A 111 -11.18 -6.96 9.15
C GLY A 111 -12.08 -8.16 8.90
N TYR A 112 -11.65 -9.10 8.04
CA TYR A 112 -12.31 -10.37 7.77
C TYR A 112 -11.94 -11.49 8.75
N GLY A 113 -11.13 -11.21 9.77
CA GLY A 113 -10.72 -12.20 10.77
C GLY A 113 -9.76 -13.28 10.25
N LEU A 114 -9.04 -13.00 9.17
CA LEU A 114 -8.03 -13.88 8.59
C LEU A 114 -6.70 -13.76 9.35
N THR A 115 -5.82 -14.75 9.17
CA THR A 115 -4.46 -14.74 9.75
C THR A 115 -3.48 -14.12 8.77
N ASP A 116 -2.72 -13.10 9.18
CA ASP A 116 -1.67 -12.48 8.35
C ASP A 116 -0.53 -13.48 8.08
N PRO A 117 -0.26 -13.84 6.81
CA PRO A 117 0.75 -14.84 6.45
C PRO A 117 2.18 -14.37 6.75
N VAL A 118 2.39 -13.06 6.90
CA VAL A 118 3.70 -12.47 7.15
C VAL A 118 3.88 -11.93 8.56
N ALA A 119 2.94 -12.22 9.48
CA ALA A 119 3.06 -11.82 10.87
C ALA A 119 4.34 -12.40 11.51
N GLY A 120 5.15 -11.53 12.11
CA GLY A 120 6.40 -11.92 12.76
C GLY A 120 7.53 -12.30 11.82
N LYS A 121 7.39 -12.09 10.50
CA LYS A 121 8.46 -12.25 9.53
C LYS A 121 9.24 -10.95 9.36
N GLU A 122 10.55 -11.02 9.52
CA GLU A 122 11.43 -9.87 9.30
C GLU A 122 11.64 -9.58 7.79
N VAL A 123 12.40 -8.52 7.49
CA VAL A 123 12.78 -8.20 6.10
C VAL A 123 13.55 -9.37 5.49
N GLY A 124 13.09 -9.84 4.33
CA GLY A 124 13.69 -10.97 3.63
C GLY A 124 13.20 -12.36 4.07
N GLU A 125 12.33 -12.43 5.09
CA GLU A 125 11.68 -13.66 5.52
C GLU A 125 10.29 -13.78 4.91
N PHE A 126 10.01 -14.91 4.26
CA PHE A 126 8.75 -15.17 3.56
C PHE A 126 8.20 -16.55 3.95
N THR A 127 7.00 -16.88 3.50
CA THR A 127 6.51 -18.25 3.41
C THR A 127 7.26 -18.98 2.30
N ASP A 128 7.14 -20.31 2.29
CA ASP A 128 7.80 -21.14 1.28
C ASP A 128 7.39 -20.77 -0.16
N ALA A 129 6.21 -20.17 -0.35
CA ALA A 129 5.72 -19.76 -1.67
C ALA A 129 6.50 -18.57 -2.26
N PHE A 130 7.04 -17.67 -1.43
CA PHE A 130 7.71 -16.44 -1.88
C PHE A 130 9.21 -16.42 -1.58
N GLN A 131 9.72 -17.32 -0.74
CA GLN A 131 11.11 -17.26 -0.29
C GLN A 131 12.13 -17.46 -1.41
N GLU A 132 11.89 -18.38 -2.35
CA GLU A 132 12.75 -18.61 -3.51
C GLU A 132 12.73 -17.40 -4.46
N LEU A 133 11.53 -16.86 -4.73
CA LEU A 133 11.35 -15.68 -5.57
C LEU A 133 12.09 -14.45 -5.01
N TYR A 134 12.03 -14.22 -3.70
CA TYR A 134 12.78 -13.15 -3.04
C TYR A 134 14.30 -13.29 -3.27
N VAL A 135 14.83 -14.50 -3.04
CA VAL A 135 16.27 -14.76 -3.18
C VAL A 135 16.72 -14.52 -4.61
N ASP A 136 15.97 -15.02 -5.59
CA ASP A 136 16.32 -14.92 -7.01
C ASP A 136 16.28 -13.48 -7.53
N LEU A 137 15.21 -12.75 -7.21
CA LEU A 137 15.07 -11.35 -7.63
C LEU A 137 16.12 -10.45 -6.98
N LEU A 138 16.40 -10.64 -5.69
CA LEU A 138 17.47 -9.91 -5.01
C LEU A 138 18.82 -10.23 -5.65
N ALA A 139 19.13 -11.51 -5.86
CA ALA A 139 20.38 -11.95 -6.48
C ALA A 139 20.56 -11.38 -7.89
N LYS A 140 19.49 -11.31 -8.70
CA LYS A 140 19.52 -10.68 -10.02
C LYS A 140 19.81 -9.18 -9.91
N GLY A 141 19.08 -8.47 -9.04
CA GLY A 141 19.15 -7.02 -8.98
C GLY A 141 20.45 -6.48 -8.36
N ILE A 142 21.14 -7.23 -7.50
CA ILE A 142 22.44 -6.77 -6.96
C ILE A 142 23.59 -6.81 -7.99
N LEU A 143 23.40 -7.44 -9.15
CA LEU A 143 24.44 -7.54 -10.19
C LEU A 143 24.79 -6.19 -10.81
N SER A 144 23.79 -5.33 -11.03
CA SER A 144 23.98 -3.98 -11.56
C SER A 144 22.74 -3.12 -11.32
N LEU A 145 22.90 -1.80 -11.37
CA LEU A 145 21.79 -0.86 -11.27
C LEU A 145 20.72 -1.10 -12.36
N GLU A 146 21.17 -1.44 -13.57
CA GLU A 146 20.27 -1.80 -14.68
C GLU A 146 19.43 -3.04 -14.34
N GLN A 147 20.05 -4.08 -13.78
CA GLN A 147 19.30 -5.29 -13.38
C GLN A 147 18.36 -5.04 -12.20
N ALA A 148 18.70 -4.12 -11.30
CA ALA A 148 17.78 -3.71 -10.25
C ALA A 148 16.54 -2.99 -10.81
N TYR A 149 16.69 -2.16 -11.86
CA TYR A 149 15.55 -1.57 -12.56
C TYR A 149 14.72 -2.61 -13.30
N GLU A 150 15.35 -3.60 -13.95
CA GLU A 150 14.63 -4.72 -14.57
C GLU A 150 13.83 -5.54 -13.55
N VAL A 151 14.40 -5.78 -12.37
CA VAL A 151 13.70 -6.47 -11.27
C VAL A 151 12.50 -5.64 -10.82
N GLY A 152 12.64 -4.32 -10.66
CA GLY A 152 11.51 -3.44 -10.40
C GLY A 152 10.41 -3.56 -11.46
N VAL A 153 10.76 -3.49 -12.75
CA VAL A 153 9.79 -3.71 -13.84
C VAL A 153 9.08 -5.07 -13.72
N THR A 154 9.84 -6.13 -13.43
CA THR A 154 9.30 -7.50 -13.32
C THR A 154 8.30 -7.62 -12.17
N ILE A 155 8.61 -7.05 -11.01
CA ILE A 155 7.72 -7.07 -9.84
C ILE A 155 6.43 -6.32 -10.14
N GLU A 156 6.52 -5.10 -10.68
CA GLU A 156 5.32 -4.30 -10.96
C GLU A 156 4.45 -4.88 -12.09
N GLU A 157 5.04 -5.57 -13.07
CA GLU A 157 4.26 -6.26 -14.10
C GLU A 157 3.50 -7.47 -13.53
N GLN A 158 4.11 -8.23 -12.61
CA GLN A 158 3.46 -9.34 -11.92
C GLN A 158 2.31 -8.84 -11.02
N ASP A 159 2.58 -7.81 -10.21
CA ASP A 159 1.59 -7.24 -9.28
C ASP A 159 0.36 -6.68 -10.01
N ILE A 160 0.56 -6.03 -11.16
CA ILE A 160 -0.53 -5.59 -12.02
C ILE A 160 -1.38 -6.77 -12.54
N GLU A 161 -0.73 -7.86 -12.99
CA GLU A 161 -1.43 -9.04 -13.50
C GLU A 161 -2.27 -9.72 -12.39
N ASP A 162 -1.68 -9.91 -11.22
CA ASP A 162 -2.34 -10.56 -10.09
C ASP A 162 -3.48 -9.69 -9.51
N LEU A 163 -3.29 -8.36 -9.43
CA LEU A 163 -4.36 -7.45 -9.04
C LEU A 163 -5.52 -7.44 -10.02
N GLN A 164 -5.25 -7.44 -11.34
CA GLN A 164 -6.31 -7.50 -12.35
C GLN A 164 -7.15 -8.76 -12.19
N LYS A 165 -6.50 -9.91 -12.01
CA LYS A 165 -7.18 -11.19 -11.74
C LYS A 165 -8.02 -11.11 -10.46
N CYS A 166 -7.43 -10.66 -9.35
CA CYS A 166 -8.14 -10.54 -8.08
C CYS A 166 -9.37 -9.61 -8.17
N ILE A 167 -9.29 -8.51 -8.93
CA ILE A 167 -10.40 -7.58 -9.17
C ILE A 167 -11.54 -8.24 -9.95
N GLU A 168 -11.24 -9.10 -10.92
CA GLU A 168 -12.27 -9.82 -11.69
C GLU A 168 -13.05 -10.81 -10.79
N GLU A 169 -12.35 -11.45 -9.87
CA GLU A 169 -12.84 -12.52 -8.99
C GLU A 169 -13.71 -12.01 -7.83
N THR A 170 -13.53 -10.76 -7.37
CA THR A 170 -14.31 -10.22 -6.24
C THR A 170 -15.48 -9.33 -6.66
N LYS A 171 -16.53 -9.28 -5.83
CA LYS A 171 -17.59 -8.25 -5.86
C LYS A 171 -17.70 -7.49 -4.54
N VAL A 172 -16.83 -7.80 -3.59
CA VAL A 172 -16.80 -7.22 -2.26
C VAL A 172 -16.19 -5.82 -2.34
N THR A 173 -17.00 -4.81 -2.01
CA THR A 173 -16.69 -3.41 -2.36
C THR A 173 -15.41 -2.88 -1.71
N ASN A 174 -15.12 -3.24 -0.46
CA ASN A 174 -13.89 -2.76 0.20
C ASN A 174 -12.63 -3.42 -0.38
N ILE A 175 -12.68 -4.70 -0.74
CA ILE A 175 -11.59 -5.41 -1.42
C ILE A 175 -11.35 -4.78 -2.79
N LEU A 176 -12.40 -4.60 -3.59
CA LEU A 176 -12.31 -3.93 -4.90
C LEU A 176 -11.67 -2.54 -4.81
N ASN A 177 -12.03 -1.75 -3.81
CA ASN A 177 -11.47 -0.41 -3.63
C ASN A 177 -9.97 -0.45 -3.31
N VAL A 178 -9.54 -1.37 -2.44
CA VAL A 178 -8.11 -1.52 -2.11
C VAL A 178 -7.34 -2.00 -3.33
N TYR A 179 -7.75 -3.09 -3.98
CA TYR A 179 -7.06 -3.62 -5.16
C TYR A 179 -7.01 -2.62 -6.32
N SER A 180 -8.08 -1.85 -6.56
CA SER A 180 -8.07 -0.82 -7.59
C SER A 180 -7.07 0.31 -7.27
N ASN A 181 -6.88 0.64 -6.00
CA ASN A 181 -5.89 1.65 -5.60
C ASN A 181 -4.45 1.14 -5.72
N LEU A 182 -4.21 -0.11 -5.30
CA LEU A 182 -2.93 -0.79 -5.50
C LEU A 182 -2.59 -0.84 -7.00
N LEU A 183 -3.51 -1.30 -7.84
CA LEU A 183 -3.30 -1.42 -9.30
C LEU A 183 -2.87 -0.09 -9.93
N ASN A 184 -3.54 1.00 -9.56
CA ASN A 184 -3.19 2.34 -10.02
C ASN A 184 -1.79 2.77 -9.54
N ALA A 185 -1.39 2.37 -8.33
CA ALA A 185 -0.07 2.66 -7.79
C ALA A 185 1.03 1.83 -8.48
N SER A 186 0.83 0.52 -8.65
CA SER A 186 1.77 -0.38 -9.34
C SER A 186 1.99 0.05 -10.79
N GLU A 187 0.94 0.51 -11.49
CA GLU A 187 1.10 1.14 -12.80
C GLU A 187 2.02 2.38 -12.80
N ASN A 188 1.98 3.17 -11.72
CA ASN A 188 2.83 4.35 -11.58
C ASN A 188 4.26 3.97 -11.22
N HIS A 189 4.45 2.94 -10.40
CA HIS A 189 5.76 2.35 -10.10
C HIS A 189 6.40 1.76 -11.35
N LEU A 190 5.66 0.99 -12.15
CA LEU A 190 6.10 0.47 -13.44
C LEU A 190 6.56 1.60 -14.36
N LYS A 191 5.77 2.67 -14.47
CA LYS A 191 6.14 3.87 -15.25
C LYS A 191 7.40 4.54 -14.68
N ALA A 192 7.62 4.51 -13.37
CA ALA A 192 8.80 5.07 -12.73
C ALA A 192 10.06 4.25 -13.01
N PHE A 193 9.99 2.92 -12.93
CA PHE A 193 11.11 2.04 -13.29
C PHE A 193 11.43 2.09 -14.79
N LYS A 194 10.42 2.07 -15.66
CA LYS A 194 10.62 2.19 -17.13
C LYS A 194 11.27 3.51 -17.55
N LYS A 195 11.23 4.57 -16.73
CA LYS A 195 11.92 5.85 -16.97
C LYS A 195 13.38 5.86 -16.52
N GLN A 196 13.86 4.80 -15.89
CA GLN A 196 15.26 4.73 -15.43
C GLN A 196 16.22 4.20 -16.50
N PHE A 197 15.69 3.67 -17.61
CA PHE A 197 16.45 3.24 -18.79
C PHE A 197 16.75 4.42 -19.73
#